data_AF-A0A812YD14-F1
#
_entry.id   AF-A0A812YD14-F1
#
_cell.length_a   1.000
_cell.length_b   1.000
_cell.length_c   1.000
_cell.angle_alpha   90.00
_cell.angle_beta   90.00
_cell.angle_gamma   90.00
#
_symmetry.space_group_name_H-M   'P 1'
#
loop_
_entity.id
_entity.type
_entity.pdbx_description
1 polymer ?
#
loop_
_entity_poly.entity_id
_entity_poly.type
_entity_poly.pdbx_seq_one_letter_code
_entity_poly.pdbx_strand_id
1 'polypeptide(L)'
;MSFDGLRIRVRKVLSGRLSLCCSEVKHTLHQVLRRVDSNGDGYIDKDELYYVLDRVGTFKKAKWSNLHETLDRLLAGLDTNGDGFVDVDEFLDWVLLDKTEVSSLHTLQTRHIFLSAEDEARMERIALFDLECQENNGILAQAGLCELTDPKLLLLSVGSSSTQAYDAAGLSVSVPTGTKVVNGQALQDLISGIKQPALAYQEIVLINSIGYSLKPNDPVLVDLKELATRSPAQSAAQRFHVALKEAFPLAQTRVYNRAKDPQTKRYKFPQLLNDFSLSLTKGCGLPEESFDFHPDIIVDWGGSSYKVFMDGKRIGTEVMDANAFLCDGDTLLRDRLPIAVKEIEACVLALLQREMPERSAHKKVLIAQTGKARELAMRGCKI
;
A
#
# COMPACT_ATOMS: atom_id res chain seq x y z
N MET A 1 -18.66 -31.59 -26.91
CA MET A 1 -17.92 -31.09 -25.72
C MET A 1 -18.14 -29.59 -25.69
N SER A 2 -18.54 -29.00 -24.56
CA SER A 2 -18.73 -27.54 -24.46
C SER A 2 -17.39 -26.81 -24.39
N PHE A 3 -17.41 -25.52 -24.73
CA PHE A 3 -16.26 -24.60 -24.64
C PHE A 3 -15.63 -24.63 -23.23
N ASP A 4 -16.47 -24.63 -22.20
CA ASP A 4 -16.06 -24.73 -20.80
C ASP A 4 -15.39 -26.08 -20.47
N GLY A 5 -15.93 -27.19 -20.99
CA GLY A 5 -15.36 -28.52 -20.78
C GLY A 5 -13.99 -28.69 -21.42
N LEU A 6 -13.72 -27.98 -22.52
CA LEU A 6 -12.39 -27.94 -23.14
C LEU A 6 -11.41 -27.16 -22.28
N ARG A 7 -11.84 -25.98 -21.83
CA ARG A 7 -11.06 -25.07 -21.01
C ARG A 7 -10.60 -25.69 -19.68
N ILE A 8 -11.50 -26.36 -18.96
CA ILE A 8 -11.19 -27.07 -17.70
C ILE A 8 -10.09 -28.12 -17.92
N ARG A 9 -10.09 -28.79 -19.08
CA ARG A 9 -9.13 -29.84 -19.41
C ARG A 9 -7.76 -29.28 -19.76
N VAL A 10 -7.73 -28.18 -20.52
CA VAL A 10 -6.51 -27.39 -20.78
C VAL A 10 -5.91 -26.91 -19.46
N ARG A 11 -6.73 -26.32 -18.58
CA ARG A 11 -6.31 -25.89 -17.24
C ARG A 11 -5.76 -27.03 -16.40
N LYS A 12 -6.42 -28.19 -16.37
CA LYS A 12 -5.99 -29.37 -15.58
C LYS A 12 -4.64 -29.95 -16.05
N VAL A 13 -4.35 -29.89 -17.35
CA VAL A 13 -3.05 -30.33 -17.88
C VAL A 13 -1.95 -29.31 -17.57
N LEU A 14 -2.27 -28.02 -17.66
CA LEU A 14 -1.34 -26.94 -17.29
C LEU A 14 -1.09 -26.87 -15.77
N SER A 15 -2.09 -27.19 -14.96
CA SER A 15 -2.02 -27.18 -13.49
C SER A 15 -1.47 -28.48 -12.88
N GLY A 16 -1.41 -29.57 -13.65
CA GLY A 16 -1.02 -30.91 -13.19
C GLY A 16 0.43 -31.07 -12.72
N ARG A 17 1.21 -29.97 -12.65
CA ARG A 17 2.58 -29.96 -12.13
C ARG A 17 2.94 -28.78 -11.24
N LEU A 18 2.03 -27.82 -10.99
CA LEU A 18 2.42 -26.56 -10.36
C LEU A 18 1.33 -26.04 -9.42
N SER A 19 1.64 -26.06 -8.12
CA SER A 19 0.97 -25.26 -7.10
C SER A 19 1.66 -23.90 -7.08
N LEU A 20 1.21 -22.93 -7.87
CA LEU A 20 1.88 -21.64 -7.98
C LEU A 20 0.89 -20.46 -8.06
N CYS A 21 1.35 -19.31 -7.53
CA CYS A 21 0.67 -18.01 -7.52
C CYS A 21 0.43 -17.48 -8.96
N CYS A 22 -0.54 -16.58 -9.15
CA CYS A 22 -0.95 -16.02 -10.45
C CYS A 22 0.22 -15.46 -11.28
N SER A 23 1.22 -14.85 -10.63
CA SER A 23 2.44 -14.33 -11.28
C SER A 23 3.36 -15.44 -11.83
N GLU A 24 3.50 -16.54 -11.09
CA GLU A 24 4.28 -17.71 -11.51
C GLU A 24 3.54 -18.56 -12.55
N VAL A 25 2.21 -18.57 -12.53
CA VAL A 25 1.35 -19.16 -13.56
C VAL A 25 1.49 -18.38 -14.87
N LYS A 26 1.42 -17.04 -14.86
CA LYS A 26 1.61 -16.21 -16.06
C LYS A 26 3.02 -16.42 -16.65
N HIS A 27 4.07 -16.37 -15.83
CA HIS A 27 5.45 -16.61 -16.29
C HIS A 27 5.66 -18.04 -16.86
N THR A 28 5.07 -19.05 -16.21
CA THR A 28 5.21 -20.44 -16.67
C THR A 28 4.38 -20.72 -17.92
N LEU A 29 3.18 -20.14 -18.05
CA LEU A 29 2.39 -20.23 -19.28
C LEU A 29 3.06 -19.47 -20.43
N HIS A 30 3.66 -18.30 -20.21
CA HIS A 30 4.48 -17.64 -21.24
C HIS A 30 5.64 -18.53 -21.72
N GLN A 31 6.25 -19.32 -20.83
CA GLN A 31 7.28 -20.29 -21.22
C GLN A 31 6.72 -21.51 -21.97
N VAL A 32 5.51 -21.96 -21.65
CA VAL A 32 4.83 -23.04 -22.37
C VAL A 32 4.36 -22.57 -23.74
N LEU A 33 3.88 -21.33 -23.86
CA LEU A 33 3.36 -20.75 -25.10
C LEU A 33 4.47 -20.30 -26.07
N ARG A 34 5.67 -19.95 -25.59
CA ARG A 34 6.88 -19.85 -26.45
C ARG A 34 7.27 -21.15 -27.13
N ARG A 35 6.71 -22.29 -26.71
CA ARG A 35 6.88 -23.59 -27.39
C ARG A 35 5.70 -23.94 -28.29
N VAL A 36 4.66 -23.11 -28.29
CA VAL A 36 3.42 -23.27 -29.04
C VAL A 36 3.45 -22.35 -30.26
N ASP A 37 3.73 -21.06 -30.04
CA ASP A 37 4.10 -20.08 -31.05
C ASP A 37 5.41 -20.54 -31.70
N SER A 38 5.26 -21.34 -32.75
CA SER A 38 6.34 -22.06 -33.40
C SER A 38 7.02 -21.18 -34.46
N ASN A 39 6.29 -20.18 -34.95
CA ASN A 39 6.76 -19.25 -35.95
C ASN A 39 7.35 -17.95 -35.33
N GLY A 40 7.08 -17.69 -34.04
CA GLY A 40 7.58 -16.58 -33.25
C GLY A 40 6.90 -15.24 -33.55
N ASP A 41 5.69 -15.25 -34.11
CA ASP A 41 4.98 -14.03 -34.54
C ASP A 41 4.20 -13.35 -33.42
N GLY A 42 4.10 -13.99 -32.25
CA GLY A 42 3.43 -13.47 -31.06
C GLY A 42 1.92 -13.69 -31.04
N TYR A 43 1.35 -14.37 -32.02
CA TYR A 43 -0.07 -14.75 -32.10
C TYR A 43 -0.22 -16.27 -31.97
N ILE A 44 -1.45 -16.72 -31.78
CA ILE A 44 -1.78 -18.14 -31.79
C ILE A 44 -2.64 -18.41 -33.02
N ASP A 45 -2.03 -19.05 -34.03
CA ASP A 45 -2.77 -19.45 -35.21
C ASP A 45 -3.56 -20.76 -34.98
N LYS A 46 -4.32 -21.15 -36.00
CA LYS A 46 -5.20 -22.32 -35.97
C LYS A 46 -4.44 -23.64 -35.78
N ASP A 47 -3.25 -23.75 -36.37
CA ASP A 47 -2.43 -24.95 -36.33
C ASP A 47 -1.70 -25.06 -34.98
N GLU A 48 -1.27 -23.93 -34.43
CA GLU A 48 -0.67 -23.81 -33.10
C GLU A 48 -1.68 -24.10 -31.99
N LEU A 49 -2.90 -23.58 -32.09
CA LEU A 49 -4.00 -23.91 -31.19
C LEU A 49 -4.33 -25.41 -31.26
N TYR A 50 -4.41 -25.99 -32.46
CA TYR A 50 -4.63 -27.42 -32.64
C TYR A 50 -3.53 -28.26 -31.96
N TYR A 51 -2.27 -27.85 -32.10
CA TYR A 51 -1.12 -28.51 -31.49
C TYR A 51 -1.19 -28.54 -29.96
N VAL A 52 -1.61 -27.43 -29.33
CA VAL A 52 -1.83 -27.36 -27.87
C VAL A 52 -2.90 -28.34 -27.45
N LEU A 53 -4.03 -28.35 -28.15
CA LEU A 53 -5.16 -29.21 -27.86
C LEU A 53 -4.77 -30.70 -27.99
N ASP A 54 -3.90 -31.05 -28.94
CA ASP A 54 -3.43 -32.43 -29.10
C ASP A 54 -2.55 -32.89 -27.95
N ARG A 55 -1.57 -32.07 -27.57
CA ARG A 55 -0.69 -32.37 -26.44
C ARG A 55 -1.42 -32.44 -25.09
N VAL A 56 -2.50 -31.68 -24.92
CA VAL A 56 -3.37 -31.70 -23.73
C VAL A 56 -4.22 -32.98 -23.66
N GLY A 57 -4.18 -33.84 -24.69
CA GLY A 57 -4.81 -35.16 -24.66
C GLY A 57 -6.33 -35.11 -24.84
N THR A 58 -6.86 -34.04 -25.44
CA THR A 58 -8.30 -33.92 -25.74
C THR A 58 -8.74 -34.77 -26.93
N PHE A 59 -7.82 -35.19 -27.81
CA PHE A 59 -8.17 -35.94 -29.03
C PHE A 59 -8.36 -37.45 -28.87
N LYS A 60 -8.07 -38.04 -27.69
CA LYS A 60 -8.04 -39.51 -27.60
C LYS A 60 -9.39 -40.24 -27.56
N LYS A 61 -10.56 -39.59 -27.51
CA LYS A 61 -11.86 -40.34 -27.49
C LYS A 61 -13.10 -39.70 -28.14
N ALA A 62 -13.02 -38.59 -28.87
CA ALA A 62 -14.20 -38.04 -29.54
C ALA A 62 -13.93 -37.80 -31.03
N LYS A 63 -14.70 -38.46 -31.89
CA LYS A 63 -14.86 -38.09 -33.29
C LYS A 63 -15.37 -36.64 -33.35
N TRP A 64 -14.49 -35.68 -33.58
CA TRP A 64 -14.88 -34.34 -34.00
C TRP A 64 -15.04 -34.37 -35.52
N SER A 65 -16.25 -34.67 -36.00
CA SER A 65 -16.54 -34.61 -37.43
C SER A 65 -16.39 -33.20 -38.02
N ASN A 66 -16.35 -32.16 -37.16
CA ASN A 66 -16.23 -30.74 -37.54
C ASN A 66 -15.11 -30.04 -36.75
N LEU A 67 -13.91 -30.63 -36.69
CA LEU A 67 -12.75 -30.06 -36.01
C LEU A 67 -12.43 -28.62 -36.47
N HIS A 68 -12.51 -28.38 -37.78
CA HIS A 68 -12.21 -27.07 -38.37
C HIS A 68 -13.17 -25.98 -37.87
N GLU A 69 -14.49 -26.24 -37.93
CA GLU A 69 -15.54 -25.34 -37.44
C GLU A 69 -15.44 -25.09 -35.92
N THR A 70 -14.95 -26.07 -35.17
CA THR A 70 -14.74 -25.94 -33.73
C THR A 70 -13.56 -25.02 -33.43
N LEU A 71 -12.45 -25.19 -34.16
CA LEU A 71 -11.29 -24.31 -34.03
C LEU A 71 -11.63 -22.88 -34.46
N ASP A 72 -12.44 -22.71 -35.52
CA ASP A 72 -12.92 -21.38 -35.95
C ASP A 72 -13.78 -20.70 -34.88
N ARG A 73 -14.69 -21.44 -34.25
CA ARG A 73 -15.48 -20.93 -33.11
C ARG A 73 -14.65 -20.68 -31.86
N LEU A 74 -13.55 -21.41 -31.68
CA LEU A 74 -12.60 -21.20 -30.60
C LEU A 74 -11.83 -19.91 -30.78
N LEU A 75 -11.20 -19.74 -31.94
CA LEU A 75 -10.46 -18.52 -32.26
C LEU A 75 -11.37 -17.29 -32.20
N ALA A 76 -12.55 -17.33 -32.80
CA ALA A 76 -13.52 -16.23 -32.75
C ALA A 76 -14.07 -15.95 -31.34
N GLY A 77 -13.98 -16.91 -30.41
CA GLY A 77 -14.38 -16.73 -29.01
C GLY A 77 -13.23 -16.29 -28.10
N LEU A 78 -11.99 -16.35 -28.58
CA LEU A 78 -10.76 -15.97 -27.90
C LEU A 78 -10.33 -14.54 -28.28
N ASP A 79 -10.53 -14.15 -29.53
CA ASP A 79 -10.30 -12.81 -30.07
C ASP A 79 -11.29 -11.82 -29.42
N THR A 80 -10.86 -11.20 -28.31
CA THR A 80 -11.66 -10.28 -27.52
C THR A 80 -11.52 -8.83 -27.98
N ASN A 81 -10.37 -8.51 -28.56
CA ASN A 81 -10.06 -7.18 -29.06
C ASN A 81 -10.62 -6.95 -30.49
N GLY A 82 -11.02 -8.02 -31.19
CA GLY A 82 -11.65 -8.02 -32.50
C GLY A 82 -10.67 -7.75 -33.66
N ASP A 83 -9.37 -7.96 -33.45
CA ASP A 83 -8.33 -7.69 -34.46
C ASP A 83 -8.16 -8.83 -35.47
N GLY A 84 -8.88 -9.95 -35.27
CA GLY A 84 -8.86 -11.12 -36.15
C GLY A 84 -7.76 -12.11 -35.82
N PHE A 85 -6.95 -11.84 -34.79
CA PHE A 85 -5.91 -12.71 -34.26
C PHE A 85 -6.20 -13.01 -32.79
N VAL A 86 -5.57 -14.05 -32.25
CA VAL A 86 -5.61 -14.33 -30.82
C VAL A 86 -4.22 -14.09 -30.28
N ASP A 87 -4.08 -13.05 -29.47
CA ASP A 87 -2.80 -12.79 -28.82
C ASP A 87 -2.60 -13.65 -27.55
N VAL A 88 -1.38 -13.64 -27.05
CA VAL A 88 -0.99 -14.44 -25.88
C VAL A 88 -1.78 -14.04 -24.63
N ASP A 89 -2.05 -12.75 -24.44
CA ASP A 89 -2.80 -12.26 -23.29
C ASP A 89 -4.28 -12.67 -23.38
N GLU A 90 -4.88 -12.68 -24.56
CA GLU A 90 -6.25 -13.15 -24.78
C GLU A 90 -6.43 -14.65 -24.51
N PHE A 91 -5.47 -15.47 -24.95
CA PHE A 91 -5.48 -16.89 -24.63
C PHE A 91 -5.27 -17.14 -23.13
N LEU A 92 -4.39 -16.37 -22.48
CA LEU A 92 -4.19 -16.43 -21.03
C LEU A 92 -5.46 -16.07 -20.28
N ASP A 93 -6.09 -14.96 -20.66
CA ASP A 93 -7.35 -14.51 -20.10
C ASP A 93 -8.41 -15.60 -20.25
N TRP A 94 -8.54 -16.22 -21.42
CA TRP A 94 -9.46 -17.34 -21.58
C TRP A 94 -9.12 -18.53 -20.68
N VAL A 95 -7.87 -18.97 -20.57
CA VAL A 95 -7.49 -20.09 -19.70
C VAL A 95 -7.75 -19.75 -18.22
N LEU A 96 -7.49 -18.52 -17.81
CA LEU A 96 -7.53 -18.06 -16.41
C LEU A 96 -8.91 -17.56 -15.95
N LEU A 97 -9.76 -17.01 -16.82
CA LEU A 97 -11.03 -16.36 -16.48
C LEU A 97 -12.19 -17.33 -16.22
N ASP A 98 -12.36 -17.91 -15.02
CA ASP A 98 -13.53 -18.76 -14.72
C ASP A 98 -14.85 -18.01 -14.94
N LYS A 99 -15.55 -18.29 -16.05
CA LYS A 99 -16.88 -17.72 -16.33
C LYS A 99 -18.02 -18.63 -15.84
N THR A 100 -17.73 -19.80 -15.28
CA THR A 100 -18.77 -20.78 -14.91
C THR A 100 -18.63 -21.45 -13.53
N GLU A 101 -17.77 -20.97 -12.63
CA GLU A 101 -17.78 -21.36 -11.19
C GLU A 101 -17.68 -20.18 -10.20
N VAL A 102 -18.17 -18.98 -10.58
CA VAL A 102 -18.31 -17.83 -9.65
C VAL A 102 -19.78 -17.55 -9.29
N SER A 103 -20.66 -18.54 -9.42
CA SER A 103 -22.09 -18.37 -9.14
C SER A 103 -22.57 -19.00 -7.82
N SER A 104 -21.66 -19.36 -6.91
CA SER A 104 -22.06 -19.68 -5.53
C SER A 104 -20.97 -19.30 -4.52
N LEU A 105 -21.22 -18.16 -3.86
CA LEU A 105 -20.66 -17.71 -2.57
C LEU A 105 -19.20 -17.25 -2.57
N HIS A 106 -18.93 -16.05 -3.09
CA HIS A 106 -17.97 -15.07 -2.54
C HIS A 106 -18.20 -13.72 -3.24
N THR A 107 -19.12 -12.89 -2.75
CA THR A 107 -19.26 -11.51 -3.26
C THR A 107 -18.46 -10.58 -2.35
N LEU A 108 -17.34 -10.05 -2.85
CA LEU A 108 -16.67 -8.94 -2.20
C LEU A 108 -17.47 -7.67 -2.48
N GLN A 109 -17.84 -6.96 -1.43
CA GLN A 109 -18.25 -5.57 -1.56
C GLN A 109 -16.99 -4.73 -1.35
N THR A 110 -16.49 -4.09 -2.39
CA THR A 110 -15.21 -3.36 -2.32
C THR A 110 -15.44 -1.86 -2.38
N ARG A 111 -14.72 -1.12 -1.54
CA ARG A 111 -14.63 0.34 -1.57
C ARG A 111 -13.16 0.71 -1.64
N HIS A 112 -12.82 1.64 -2.54
CA HIS A 112 -11.48 2.22 -2.63
C HIS A 112 -11.53 3.67 -2.16
N ILE A 113 -10.58 4.08 -1.33
CA ILE A 113 -10.42 5.46 -0.86
C ILE A 113 -8.98 5.93 -1.03
N PHE A 114 -8.81 7.23 -1.26
CA PHE A 114 -7.52 7.89 -1.12
C PHE A 114 -7.46 8.48 0.30
N LEU A 115 -6.54 7.99 1.15
CA LEU A 115 -6.40 8.53 2.50
C LEU A 115 -5.76 9.91 2.44
N SER A 116 -6.39 10.96 2.94
CA SER A 116 -5.76 12.28 2.96
C SER A 116 -4.54 12.31 3.90
N ALA A 117 -3.70 13.34 3.76
CA ALA A 117 -2.60 13.55 4.69
C ALA A 117 -3.09 13.82 6.13
N GLU A 118 -4.32 14.33 6.28
CA GLU A 118 -5.00 14.56 7.55
C GLU A 118 -5.52 13.23 8.15
N ASP A 119 -6.03 12.32 7.30
CA ASP A 119 -6.44 10.99 7.73
C ASP A 119 -5.25 10.17 8.24
N GLU A 120 -4.11 10.21 7.53
CA GLU A 120 -2.88 9.57 7.98
C GLU A 120 -2.41 10.14 9.32
N ALA A 121 -2.46 11.47 9.50
CA ALA A 121 -2.08 12.11 10.76
C ALA A 121 -3.03 11.71 11.90
N ARG A 122 -4.33 11.68 11.65
CA ARG A 122 -5.33 11.24 12.63
C ARG A 122 -5.13 9.78 13.03
N MET A 123 -4.85 8.89 12.07
CA MET A 123 -4.55 7.48 12.33
C MET A 123 -3.24 7.30 13.10
N GLU A 124 -2.19 8.05 12.75
CA GLU A 124 -0.92 8.07 13.48
C GLU A 124 -1.13 8.56 14.92
N ARG A 125 -1.97 9.58 15.12
CA ARG A 125 -2.35 10.05 16.45
C ARG A 125 -3.01 8.95 17.28
N ILE A 126 -3.99 8.24 16.70
CA ILE A 126 -4.66 7.10 17.36
C ILE A 126 -3.64 6.02 17.72
N ALA A 127 -2.69 5.72 16.83
CA ALA A 127 -1.64 4.75 17.11
C ALA A 127 -0.81 5.19 18.33
N LEU A 128 -0.38 6.46 18.35
CA LEU A 128 0.44 7.03 19.43
C LEU A 128 -0.28 7.10 20.78
N PHE A 129 -1.47 7.70 20.81
CA PHE A 129 -2.15 8.17 22.03
C PHE A 129 -3.25 7.23 22.53
N ASP A 130 -3.74 6.31 21.69
CA ASP A 130 -4.81 5.38 22.08
C ASP A 130 -4.30 3.94 22.09
N LEU A 131 -3.74 3.46 20.98
CA LEU A 131 -3.41 2.04 20.81
C LEU A 131 -2.10 1.66 21.50
N GLU A 132 -1.07 2.49 21.38
CA GLU A 132 0.29 2.23 21.89
C GLU A 132 0.68 3.18 23.03
N CYS A 133 -0.29 3.90 23.61
CA CYS A 133 -0.04 4.96 24.60
C CYS A 133 0.80 4.47 25.79
N GLN A 134 0.46 3.31 26.33
CA GLN A 134 1.17 2.73 27.47
C GLN A 134 2.63 2.39 27.13
N GLU A 135 2.87 1.73 25.99
CA GLU A 135 4.22 1.37 25.54
C GLU A 135 5.03 2.63 25.23
N ASN A 136 4.43 3.59 24.54
CA ASN A 136 5.04 4.87 24.23
C ASN A 136 5.41 5.67 25.48
N ASN A 137 4.55 5.69 26.51
CA ASN A 137 4.89 6.30 27.79
C ASN A 137 6.08 5.60 28.48
N GLY A 138 6.17 4.27 28.35
CA GLY A 138 7.35 3.52 28.79
C GLY A 138 8.63 3.94 28.06
N ILE A 139 8.55 4.13 26.74
CA ILE A 139 9.68 4.60 25.91
C ILE A 139 10.08 6.04 26.30
N LEU A 140 9.11 6.93 26.47
CA LEU A 140 9.34 8.32 26.88
C LEU A 140 9.98 8.39 28.27
N ALA A 141 9.50 7.60 29.23
CA ALA A 141 10.06 7.55 30.57
C ALA A 141 11.53 7.09 30.56
N GLN A 142 11.88 6.09 29.72
CA GLN A 142 13.27 5.65 29.54
C GLN A 142 14.16 6.74 28.93
N ALA A 143 13.59 7.61 28.10
CA ALA A 143 14.29 8.77 27.53
C ALA A 143 14.31 10.00 28.47
N GLY A 144 13.67 9.92 29.65
CA GLY A 144 13.55 11.03 30.60
C GLY A 144 12.60 12.13 30.13
N LEU A 145 11.55 11.77 29.38
CA LEU A 145 10.48 12.64 28.94
C LEU A 145 9.21 12.43 29.77
N CYS A 146 8.34 13.44 29.78
CA CYS A 146 6.98 13.30 30.30
C CYS A 146 6.13 12.38 29.39
N GLU A 147 5.00 11.95 29.93
CA GLU A 147 4.04 11.11 29.21
C GLU A 147 3.42 11.85 28.03
N LEU A 148 2.92 11.11 27.04
CA LEU A 148 2.19 11.66 25.89
C LEU A 148 1.00 12.54 26.30
N THR A 149 0.37 12.21 27.42
CA THR A 149 -0.79 12.91 27.98
C THR A 149 -0.42 14.18 28.76
N ASP A 150 0.86 14.51 28.91
CA ASP A 150 1.28 15.77 29.53
C ASP A 150 0.98 16.96 28.59
N PRO A 151 0.18 17.95 29.03
CA PRO A 151 -0.19 19.10 28.19
C PRO A 151 0.98 20.01 27.82
N LYS A 152 2.17 19.80 28.40
CA LYS A 152 3.39 20.57 28.10
C LYS A 152 4.24 19.95 26.99
N LEU A 153 3.90 18.74 26.53
CA LEU A 153 4.61 18.04 25.47
C LEU A 153 3.96 18.31 24.11
N LEU A 154 4.76 18.74 23.14
CA LEU A 154 4.42 18.75 21.72
C LEU A 154 5.29 17.72 20.99
N LEU A 155 4.66 16.81 20.28
CA LEU A 155 5.35 15.82 19.47
C LEU A 155 5.28 16.20 18.00
N LEU A 156 6.44 16.26 17.33
CA LEU A 156 6.54 16.52 15.89
C LEU A 156 7.06 15.27 15.18
N SER A 157 6.21 14.63 14.40
CA SER A 157 6.56 13.52 13.53
C SER A 157 7.11 14.04 12.22
N VAL A 158 8.43 14.07 12.06
CA VAL A 158 9.05 14.66 10.87
C VAL A 158 9.32 13.60 9.81
N GLY A 159 8.62 13.65 8.69
CA GLY A 159 8.82 12.82 7.52
C GLY A 159 9.82 13.42 6.51
N SER A 160 9.91 12.78 5.34
CA SER A 160 10.69 13.34 4.22
C SER A 160 9.99 14.52 3.54
N SER A 161 8.68 14.44 3.36
CA SER A 161 7.88 15.42 2.60
C SER A 161 6.81 16.12 3.43
N SER A 162 6.55 15.64 4.64
CA SER A 162 5.53 16.19 5.54
C SER A 162 5.97 16.09 6.99
N THR A 163 5.33 16.87 7.85
CA THR A 163 5.50 16.86 9.30
C THR A 163 4.13 16.91 9.92
N GLN A 164 3.91 16.00 10.85
CA GLN A 164 2.70 16.00 11.66
C GLN A 164 3.00 16.48 13.08
N ALA A 165 2.02 17.12 13.72
CA ALA A 165 2.16 17.58 15.10
C ALA A 165 1.00 17.09 15.98
N TYR A 166 1.34 16.66 17.19
CA TYR A 166 0.41 16.04 18.14
C TYR A 166 0.63 16.54 19.56
N ASP A 167 -0.47 16.66 20.32
CA ASP A 167 -0.44 17.00 21.75
C ASP A 167 -1.49 16.19 22.55
N ALA A 168 -1.51 16.39 23.87
CA ALA A 168 -2.51 15.78 24.76
C ALA A 168 -3.93 16.37 24.58
N ALA A 169 -4.06 17.58 24.04
CA ALA A 169 -5.33 18.30 23.91
C ALA A 169 -6.14 17.89 22.67
N GLY A 170 -5.59 17.08 21.78
CA GLY A 170 -6.29 16.63 20.56
C GLY A 170 -5.69 17.15 19.27
N LEU A 171 -4.61 17.95 19.32
CA LEU A 171 -3.96 18.46 18.13
C LEU A 171 -3.53 17.30 17.22
N SER A 172 -3.90 17.43 15.96
CA SER A 172 -3.47 16.59 14.85
C SER A 172 -3.42 17.51 13.66
N VAL A 173 -2.23 17.84 13.18
CA VAL A 173 -2.04 18.66 11.97
C VAL A 173 -1.04 17.99 11.06
N SER A 174 -1.22 18.14 9.76
CA SER A 174 -0.34 17.58 8.73
C SER A 174 0.06 18.66 7.74
N VAL A 175 1.36 18.98 7.68
CA VAL A 175 1.87 20.08 6.84
C VAL A 175 2.92 19.55 5.87
N PRO A 176 2.94 19.96 4.59
CA PRO A 176 3.90 19.49 3.58
C PRO A 176 5.29 20.12 3.76
N THR A 177 5.88 19.93 4.94
CA THR A 177 7.24 20.31 5.30
C THR A 177 7.95 19.13 5.95
N GLY A 178 9.18 18.80 5.56
CA GLY A 178 9.92 17.63 6.05
C GLY A 178 11.40 17.77 5.77
N THR A 179 12.13 16.65 5.75
CA THR A 179 13.58 16.73 5.54
C THR A 179 14.04 17.01 4.11
N LYS A 180 13.22 16.66 3.12
CA LYS A 180 13.49 16.91 1.68
C LYS A 180 12.68 18.07 1.13
N VAL A 181 11.51 18.33 1.70
CA VAL A 181 10.61 19.41 1.27
C VAL A 181 10.52 20.41 2.42
N VAL A 182 11.38 21.43 2.47
CA VAL A 182 11.32 22.45 3.53
C VAL A 182 11.41 23.84 2.93
N ASN A 183 10.35 24.62 3.10
CA ASN A 183 10.27 26.00 2.66
C ASN A 183 9.67 26.90 3.75
N GLY A 184 9.84 28.22 3.60
CA GLY A 184 9.41 29.18 4.61
C GLY A 184 7.91 29.18 4.87
N GLN A 185 7.09 29.10 3.82
CA GLN A 185 5.63 29.09 3.94
C GLN A 185 5.14 27.87 4.70
N ALA A 186 5.58 26.67 4.34
CA ALA A 186 5.15 25.45 5.00
C ALA A 186 5.60 25.38 6.48
N LEU A 187 6.74 26.00 6.83
CA LEU A 187 7.11 26.14 8.23
C LEU A 187 6.22 27.15 8.97
N GLN A 188 5.84 28.26 8.34
CA GLN A 188 4.88 29.21 8.92
C GLN A 188 3.51 28.56 9.13
N ASP A 189 3.06 27.73 8.17
CA ASP A 189 1.81 26.98 8.27
C ASP A 189 1.86 26.00 9.44
N LEU A 190 2.98 25.27 9.60
CA LEU A 190 3.22 24.41 10.75
C LEU A 190 3.17 25.18 12.07
N ILE A 191 3.93 26.28 12.18
CA ILE A 191 3.94 27.11 13.40
C ILE A 191 2.53 27.64 13.71
N SER A 192 1.80 28.09 12.70
CA SER A 192 0.43 28.60 12.88
C SER A 192 -0.53 27.52 13.36
N GLY A 193 -0.39 26.28 12.86
CA GLY A 193 -1.21 25.14 13.27
C GLY A 193 -0.92 24.67 14.70
N ILE A 194 0.32 24.79 15.19
CA ILE A 194 0.70 24.34 16.54
C ILE A 194 0.63 25.44 17.60
N LYS A 195 0.67 26.72 17.22
CA LYS A 195 0.70 27.84 18.15
C LYS A 195 -0.70 28.14 18.69
N GLN A 196 -1.04 27.48 19.79
CA GLN A 196 -2.29 27.73 20.51
C GLN A 196 -2.05 28.66 21.70
N PRO A 197 -2.77 29.79 21.84
CA PRO A 197 -2.57 30.76 22.93
C PRO A 197 -2.73 30.18 24.34
N ALA A 198 -3.53 29.11 24.49
CA ALA A 198 -3.79 28.46 25.77
C ALA A 198 -2.73 27.41 26.16
N LEU A 199 -1.88 26.98 25.22
CA LEU A 199 -0.91 25.91 25.44
C LEU A 199 0.51 26.47 25.51
N ALA A 200 1.16 26.24 26.64
CA ALA A 200 2.54 26.63 26.88
C ALA A 200 3.42 25.37 26.87
N TYR A 201 3.74 24.88 25.68
CA TYR A 201 4.66 23.74 25.55
C TYR A 201 5.99 24.08 26.19
N GLN A 202 6.45 23.21 27.09
CA GLN A 202 7.79 23.28 27.70
C GLN A 202 8.75 22.36 26.97
N GLU A 203 8.21 21.32 26.32
CA GLU A 203 8.98 20.29 25.66
C GLU A 203 8.45 20.05 24.25
N ILE A 204 9.32 20.16 23.25
CA ILE A 204 9.02 19.86 21.86
C ILE A 204 9.95 18.75 21.40
N VAL A 205 9.39 17.59 21.09
CA VAL A 205 10.17 16.41 20.71
C VAL A 205 9.93 16.09 19.24
N LEU A 206 11.00 16.09 18.45
CA LEU A 206 10.95 15.73 17.06
C LEU A 206 11.34 14.26 16.91
N ILE A 207 10.49 13.49 16.26
CA ILE A 207 10.68 12.06 16.00
C ILE A 207 10.79 11.81 14.49
N ASN A 208 11.00 10.56 14.10
CA ASN A 208 11.13 10.14 12.71
C ASN A 208 12.41 10.59 12.02
N SER A 209 12.37 11.60 11.16
CA SER A 209 13.37 11.74 10.10
C SER A 209 14.26 12.98 10.25
N ILE A 210 14.07 13.83 11.26
CA ILE A 210 14.90 15.03 11.40
C ILE A 210 16.31 14.66 11.89
N GLY A 211 17.20 14.31 10.99
CA GLY A 211 18.58 14.03 11.38
C GLY A 211 19.28 12.95 10.61
N TYR A 212 19.47 13.15 9.30
CA TYR A 212 20.57 12.49 8.59
C TYR A 212 21.94 12.79 9.23
N SER A 213 22.02 13.81 10.09
CA SER A 213 23.20 14.18 10.89
C SER A 213 23.27 13.49 12.26
N LEU A 214 22.31 12.65 12.64
CA LEU A 214 22.37 11.87 13.88
C LEU A 214 23.40 10.75 13.75
N LYS A 215 24.13 10.52 14.85
CA LYS A 215 25.17 9.51 14.97
C LYS A 215 24.76 8.45 15.99
N PRO A 216 25.18 7.18 15.81
CA PRO A 216 24.91 6.11 16.78
C PRO A 216 25.41 6.41 18.20
N ASN A 217 26.45 7.25 18.33
CA ASN A 217 27.03 7.63 19.62
C ASN A 217 26.37 8.85 20.27
N ASP A 218 25.47 9.54 19.56
CA ASP A 218 24.69 10.60 20.19
C ASP A 218 23.77 10.02 21.28
N PRO A 219 23.39 10.82 22.29
CA PRO A 219 22.41 10.41 23.30
C PRO A 219 21.02 10.09 22.69
N VAL A 220 20.12 9.52 23.51
CA VAL A 220 18.73 9.20 23.09
C VAL A 220 17.98 10.46 22.64
N LEU A 221 18.23 11.59 23.29
CA LEU A 221 17.69 12.89 22.93
C LEU A 221 18.84 13.84 22.64
N VAL A 222 18.81 14.47 21.48
CA VAL A 222 19.80 15.45 21.03
C VAL A 222 19.14 16.82 20.98
N ASP A 223 19.77 17.86 21.52
CA ASP A 223 19.25 19.22 21.39
C ASP A 223 19.20 19.62 19.91
N LEU A 224 18.06 20.13 19.44
CA LEU A 224 17.88 20.50 18.04
C LEU A 224 18.85 21.63 17.63
N LYS A 225 19.23 22.54 18.54
CA LYS A 225 20.25 23.58 18.32
C LYS A 225 21.61 22.97 18.06
N GLU A 226 22.00 21.97 18.84
CA GLU A 226 23.28 21.26 18.63
C GLU A 226 23.28 20.57 17.27
N LEU A 227 22.19 19.85 16.96
CA LEU A 227 22.02 19.18 15.68
C LEU A 227 22.07 20.18 14.51
N ALA A 228 21.38 21.31 14.63
CA ALA A 228 21.36 22.38 13.64
C ALA A 228 22.75 22.99 13.40
N THR A 229 23.52 23.21 14.49
CA THR A 229 24.86 23.81 14.43
C THR A 229 25.84 22.94 13.64
N ARG A 230 25.76 21.61 13.78
CA ARG A 230 26.62 20.67 13.04
C ARG A 230 26.03 20.19 11.70
N SER A 231 24.83 20.66 11.34
CA SER A 231 24.18 20.35 10.06
C SER A 231 24.54 21.38 8.99
N PRO A 232 24.49 21.03 7.69
CA PRO A 232 24.71 21.98 6.61
C PRO A 232 23.79 23.22 6.70
N ALA A 233 24.29 24.34 6.18
CA ALA A 233 23.52 25.56 6.05
C ALA A 233 22.18 25.30 5.33
N GLN A 234 21.08 25.88 5.83
CA GLN A 234 19.74 25.76 5.25
C GLN A 234 19.15 24.34 5.25
N SER A 235 19.76 23.40 5.99
CA SER A 235 19.18 22.05 6.21
C SER A 235 17.86 22.11 6.97
N ALA A 236 17.08 21.03 6.91
CA ALA A 236 15.84 20.92 7.67
C ALA A 236 16.07 21.15 9.17
N ALA A 237 17.08 20.53 9.78
CA ALA A 237 17.41 20.73 11.19
C ALA A 237 17.60 22.22 11.55
N GLN A 238 18.32 22.98 10.72
CA GLN A 238 18.49 24.42 10.93
C GLN A 238 17.20 25.21 10.78
N ARG A 239 16.41 24.94 9.73
CA ARG A 239 15.16 25.66 9.47
C ARG A 239 14.11 25.41 10.54
N PHE A 240 13.96 24.14 10.96
CA PHE A 240 13.10 23.78 12.09
C PHE A 240 13.60 24.41 13.39
N HIS A 241 14.91 24.41 13.65
CA HIS A 241 15.48 25.05 14.84
C HIS A 241 15.11 26.53 14.91
N VAL A 242 15.32 27.29 13.81
CA VAL A 242 15.00 28.72 13.75
C VAL A 242 13.51 28.95 13.98
N ALA A 243 12.65 28.25 13.23
CA ALA A 243 11.19 28.44 13.30
C ALA A 243 10.64 28.10 14.70
N LEU A 244 11.05 26.97 15.28
CA LEU A 244 10.59 26.55 16.61
C LEU A 244 11.14 27.44 17.72
N LYS A 245 12.40 27.90 17.61
CA LYS A 245 12.99 28.78 18.62
C LYS A 245 12.33 30.17 18.63
N GLU A 246 11.95 30.68 17.46
CA GLU A 246 11.21 31.93 17.33
C GLU A 246 9.79 31.80 17.90
N ALA A 247 9.10 30.70 17.60
CA ALA A 247 7.73 30.47 18.04
C ALA A 247 7.61 30.12 19.53
N PHE A 248 8.55 29.32 20.06
CA PHE A 248 8.54 28.77 21.40
C PHE A 248 9.89 29.00 22.10
N PRO A 249 10.25 30.25 22.43
CA PRO A 249 11.59 30.59 22.92
C PRO A 249 11.96 29.97 24.27
N LEU A 250 10.97 29.58 25.07
CA LEU A 250 11.17 28.97 26.39
C LEU A 250 11.13 27.44 26.35
N ALA A 251 10.66 26.84 25.26
CA ALA A 251 10.57 25.39 25.15
C ALA A 251 11.95 24.77 24.90
N GLN A 252 12.20 23.62 25.51
CA GLN A 252 13.29 22.75 25.09
C GLN A 252 12.87 22.03 23.82
N THR A 253 13.75 21.98 22.82
CA THR A 253 13.48 21.32 21.55
C THR A 253 14.50 20.23 21.32
N ARG A 254 14.05 18.97 21.40
CA ARG A 254 14.92 17.80 21.35
C ARG A 254 14.53 16.89 20.19
N VAL A 255 15.51 16.20 19.64
CA VAL A 255 15.36 15.25 18.55
C VAL A 255 15.60 13.86 19.10
N TYR A 256 14.64 12.97 18.88
CA TYR A 256 14.76 11.57 19.26
C TYR A 256 15.75 10.85 18.34
N ASN A 257 16.78 10.25 18.92
CA ASN A 257 17.85 9.64 18.16
C ASN A 257 17.40 8.35 17.49
N ARG A 258 17.41 8.38 16.16
CA ARG A 258 17.07 7.27 15.27
C ARG A 258 18.29 6.69 14.53
N ALA A 259 19.51 7.06 14.90
CA ALA A 259 20.69 6.48 14.26
C ALA A 259 20.72 4.96 14.49
N LYS A 260 20.83 4.21 13.38
CA LYS A 260 21.01 2.75 13.43
C LYS A 260 22.45 2.43 13.73
N ASP A 261 22.67 1.43 14.57
CA ASP A 261 23.99 0.88 14.78
C ASP A 261 24.53 0.33 13.44
N PRO A 262 25.76 0.70 13.01
CA PRO A 262 26.28 0.30 11.71
C PRO A 262 26.49 -1.21 11.57
N GLN A 263 26.72 -1.93 12.67
CA GLN A 263 26.97 -3.37 12.70
C GLN A 263 25.65 -4.15 12.70
N THR A 264 24.76 -3.84 13.64
CA THR A 264 23.51 -4.61 13.82
C THR A 264 22.37 -4.15 12.92
N LYS A 265 22.48 -2.96 12.32
CA LYS A 265 21.41 -2.28 11.55
C LYS A 265 20.13 -2.03 12.34
N ARG A 266 20.15 -2.16 13.68
CA ARG A 266 19.03 -1.89 14.57
C ARG A 266 19.15 -0.48 15.17
N TYR A 267 18.02 0.09 15.57
CA TYR A 267 18.04 1.32 16.35
C TYR A 267 18.68 1.04 17.71
N LYS A 268 19.54 1.96 18.16
CA LYS A 268 20.19 1.86 19.47
C LYS A 268 19.19 2.08 20.62
N PHE A 269 18.18 2.92 20.40
CA PHE A 269 17.15 3.26 21.36
C PHE A 269 15.77 2.82 20.85
N PRO A 270 14.86 2.38 21.75
CA PRO A 270 13.46 2.17 21.41
C PRO A 270 12.87 3.43 20.78
N GLN A 271 12.09 3.28 19.72
CA GLN A 271 11.44 4.38 19.01
C GLN A 271 9.96 4.37 19.34
N LEU A 272 9.34 5.55 19.44
CA LEU A 272 7.89 5.68 19.58
C LEU A 272 7.16 4.93 18.45
N LEU A 273 6.10 4.22 18.83
CA LEU A 273 5.24 3.43 17.98
C LEU A 273 4.11 4.31 17.44
N ASN A 274 4.24 4.69 16.17
CA ASN A 274 3.39 5.65 15.49
C ASN A 274 2.98 5.18 14.08
N ASP A 275 3.02 3.86 13.83
CA ASP A 275 2.62 3.31 12.53
C ASP A 275 1.11 3.43 12.35
N PHE A 276 0.67 4.36 11.51
CA PHE A 276 -0.75 4.57 11.21
C PHE A 276 -1.43 3.31 10.66
N SER A 277 -0.66 2.38 10.05
CA SER A 277 -1.18 1.10 9.55
C SER A 277 -1.85 0.32 10.68
N LEU A 278 -1.38 0.44 11.92
CA LEU A 278 -1.99 -0.21 13.08
C LEU A 278 -3.44 0.27 13.27
N SER A 279 -3.65 1.58 13.28
CA SER A 279 -4.99 2.19 13.39
C SER A 279 -5.88 1.82 12.21
N LEU A 280 -5.31 1.90 10.99
CA LEU A 280 -5.99 1.53 9.76
C LEU A 280 -6.52 0.09 9.83
N THR A 281 -5.70 -0.87 10.26
CA THR A 281 -6.08 -2.30 10.36
C THR A 281 -7.13 -2.62 11.42
N LYS A 282 -7.34 -1.72 12.38
CA LYS A 282 -8.42 -1.79 13.37
C LYS A 282 -9.67 -1.03 12.92
N GLY A 283 -9.66 -0.44 11.72
CA GLY A 283 -10.74 0.40 11.21
C GLY A 283 -10.87 1.74 11.94
N CYS A 284 -9.84 2.17 12.67
CA CYS A 284 -9.84 3.41 13.43
C CYS A 284 -9.27 4.56 12.60
N GLY A 285 -9.86 5.76 12.74
CA GLY A 285 -9.38 6.96 12.04
C GLY A 285 -9.69 6.98 10.55
N LEU A 286 -10.61 6.15 10.06
CA LEU A 286 -11.12 6.20 8.68
C LEU A 286 -11.89 7.51 8.43
N PRO A 287 -11.97 8.01 7.18
CA PRO A 287 -12.84 9.13 6.83
C PRO A 287 -14.30 8.88 7.24
N GLU A 288 -15.06 9.93 7.56
CA GLU A 288 -16.46 9.78 8.02
C GLU A 288 -17.34 9.00 7.02
N GLU A 289 -17.12 9.26 5.73
CA GLU A 289 -17.73 8.56 4.59
C GLU A 289 -17.43 7.06 4.53
N SER A 290 -16.50 6.56 5.36
CA SER A 290 -16.15 5.14 5.45
C SER A 290 -16.62 4.48 6.76
N PHE A 291 -17.19 5.25 7.70
CA PHE A 291 -17.66 4.70 8.98
C PHE A 291 -18.85 3.75 8.82
N ASP A 292 -19.72 3.99 7.85
CA ASP A 292 -20.87 3.14 7.53
C ASP A 292 -20.46 1.78 6.93
N PHE A 293 -19.26 1.70 6.36
CA PHE A 293 -18.82 0.56 5.60
C PHE A 293 -18.49 -0.63 6.50
N HIS A 294 -17.82 -0.39 7.63
CA HIS A 294 -17.33 -1.43 8.55
C HIS A 294 -16.62 -2.59 7.81
N PRO A 295 -15.39 -2.36 7.29
CA PRO A 295 -14.70 -3.37 6.49
C PRO A 295 -14.31 -4.60 7.30
N ASP A 296 -14.50 -5.78 6.72
CA ASP A 296 -13.93 -7.03 7.22
C ASP A 296 -12.43 -7.14 6.89
N ILE A 297 -12.05 -6.55 5.75
CA ILE A 297 -10.73 -6.67 5.15
C ILE A 297 -10.24 -5.28 4.78
N ILE A 298 -8.99 -5.01 5.12
CA ILE A 298 -8.32 -3.75 4.83
C ILE A 298 -7.09 -4.04 3.98
N VAL A 299 -7.00 -3.33 2.86
CA VAL A 299 -5.84 -3.36 1.97
C VAL A 299 -5.13 -2.02 2.09
N ASP A 300 -3.95 -2.02 2.72
CA ASP A 300 -3.03 -0.88 2.71
C ASP A 300 -2.22 -0.92 1.41
N TRP A 301 -2.55 -0.04 0.47
CA TRP A 301 -1.89 0.03 -0.82
C TRP A 301 -1.08 1.32 -0.92
N GLY A 302 0.24 1.18 -0.75
CA GLY A 302 1.18 2.28 -0.84
C GLY A 302 2.55 1.79 -1.31
N GLY A 303 3.19 2.54 -2.22
CA GLY A 303 4.50 2.18 -2.74
C GLY A 303 4.47 0.95 -3.64
N SER A 304 5.45 0.05 -3.51
CA SER A 304 5.72 -1.07 -4.44
C SER A 304 4.86 -2.32 -4.22
N SER A 305 4.02 -2.34 -3.19
CA SER A 305 3.23 -3.50 -2.78
C SER A 305 2.01 -3.08 -1.99
N TYR A 306 0.97 -3.91 -1.94
CA TYR A 306 -0.10 -3.78 -0.96
C TYR A 306 -0.06 -4.89 0.08
N LYS A 307 -0.62 -4.61 1.25
CA LYS A 307 -0.72 -5.54 2.37
C LYS A 307 -2.18 -5.78 2.66
N VAL A 308 -2.56 -7.05 2.83
CA VAL A 308 -3.95 -7.44 3.12
C VAL A 308 -4.06 -7.82 4.59
N PHE A 309 -5.03 -7.24 5.27
CA PHE A 309 -5.29 -7.44 6.68
C PHE A 309 -6.73 -7.88 6.92
N MET A 310 -6.90 -8.80 7.88
CA MET A 310 -8.19 -9.28 8.37
C MET A 310 -8.09 -9.42 9.89
N ASP A 311 -9.07 -8.90 10.62
CA ASP A 311 -9.08 -8.88 12.10
C ASP A 311 -7.78 -8.29 12.71
N GLY A 312 -7.25 -7.23 12.11
CA GLY A 312 -5.99 -6.59 12.53
C GLY A 312 -4.71 -7.38 12.22
N LYS A 313 -4.82 -8.58 11.63
CA LYS A 313 -3.68 -9.44 11.30
C LYS A 313 -3.39 -9.41 9.81
N ARG A 314 -2.10 -9.37 9.46
CA ARG A 314 -1.66 -9.45 8.06
C ARG A 314 -1.82 -10.87 7.55
N ILE A 315 -2.57 -11.05 6.46
CA ILE A 315 -2.79 -12.35 5.82
C ILE A 315 -2.06 -12.49 4.47
N GLY A 316 -1.59 -11.37 3.90
CA GLY A 316 -0.86 -11.39 2.64
C GLY A 316 -0.11 -10.10 2.34
N THR A 317 0.82 -10.17 1.40
CA THR A 317 1.51 -9.02 0.81
C THR A 317 1.79 -9.35 -0.64
N GLU A 318 1.32 -8.51 -1.55
CA GLU A 318 1.50 -8.70 -2.98
C GLU A 318 2.22 -7.51 -3.60
N VAL A 319 3.04 -7.82 -4.61
CA VAL A 319 3.79 -6.82 -5.35
C VAL A 319 2.86 -6.18 -6.38
N MET A 320 2.57 -4.91 -6.18
CA MET A 320 1.81 -4.08 -7.12
C MET A 320 2.14 -2.62 -6.80
N ASP A 321 3.02 -2.04 -7.60
CA ASP A 321 3.47 -0.68 -7.38
C ASP A 321 2.36 0.31 -7.76
N ALA A 322 1.78 0.97 -6.75
CA ALA A 322 0.70 1.93 -6.93
C ALA A 322 1.11 3.08 -7.85
N ASN A 323 2.36 3.53 -7.74
CA ASN A 323 2.85 4.65 -8.50
C ASN A 323 3.09 4.25 -9.96
N ALA A 324 3.69 3.09 -10.20
CA ALA A 324 3.89 2.60 -11.56
C ALA A 324 2.55 2.29 -12.27
N PHE A 325 1.56 1.80 -11.50
CA PHE A 325 0.28 1.42 -12.06
C PHE A 325 -0.63 2.63 -12.31
N LEU A 326 -0.77 3.50 -11.31
CA LEU A 326 -1.75 4.60 -11.32
C LEU A 326 -1.19 5.96 -11.73
N CYS A 327 0.13 6.14 -11.85
CA CYS A 327 0.71 7.46 -12.13
C CYS A 327 1.52 7.47 -13.43
N ASP A 328 1.42 8.57 -14.17
CA ASP A 328 2.34 8.94 -15.25
C ASP A 328 2.88 10.35 -14.99
N GLY A 329 4.16 10.44 -14.62
CA GLY A 329 4.75 11.69 -14.16
C GLY A 329 4.00 12.29 -12.96
N ASP A 330 3.40 13.46 -13.16
CA ASP A 330 2.56 14.19 -12.18
C ASP A 330 1.05 14.02 -12.42
N THR A 331 0.65 13.04 -13.25
CA THR A 331 -0.74 12.76 -13.60
C THR A 331 -1.22 11.45 -12.96
N LEU A 332 -2.43 11.47 -12.40
CA LEU A 332 -3.12 10.26 -11.94
C LEU A 332 -3.97 9.67 -13.05
N LEU A 333 -3.73 8.41 -13.40
CA LEU A 333 -4.46 7.63 -14.38
C LEU A 333 -5.70 6.99 -13.74
N ARG A 334 -6.75 7.79 -13.49
CA ARG A 334 -7.98 7.33 -12.80
C ARG A 334 -8.67 6.15 -13.50
N ASP A 335 -8.58 6.07 -14.82
CA ASP A 335 -9.21 5.00 -15.61
C ASP A 335 -8.59 3.62 -15.36
N ARG A 336 -7.37 3.57 -14.80
CA ARG A 336 -6.72 2.31 -14.39
C ARG A 336 -7.18 1.81 -13.03
N LEU A 337 -7.81 2.66 -12.23
CA LEU A 337 -8.21 2.29 -10.87
C LEU A 337 -9.19 1.11 -10.83
N PRO A 338 -10.24 1.02 -11.67
CA PRO A 338 -11.12 -0.15 -11.70
C PRO A 338 -10.40 -1.45 -12.05
N ILE A 339 -9.34 -1.39 -12.86
CA ILE A 339 -8.52 -2.54 -13.23
C ILE A 339 -7.72 -3.00 -12.00
N ALA A 340 -7.02 -2.08 -11.35
CA ALA A 340 -6.27 -2.36 -10.12
C ALA A 340 -7.16 -2.94 -9.00
N VAL A 341 -8.36 -2.39 -8.81
CA VAL A 341 -9.32 -2.89 -7.81
C VAL A 341 -9.70 -4.34 -8.09
N LYS A 342 -9.99 -4.69 -9.35
CA LYS A 342 -10.30 -6.07 -9.73
C LYS A 342 -9.13 -7.04 -9.51
N GLU A 343 -7.90 -6.60 -9.78
CA GLU A 343 -6.70 -7.40 -9.50
C GLU A 343 -6.51 -7.65 -8.00
N ILE A 344 -6.72 -6.61 -7.18
CA ILE A 344 -6.68 -6.73 -5.72
C ILE A 344 -7.79 -7.66 -5.23
N GLU A 345 -9.02 -7.54 -5.73
CA GLU A 345 -10.15 -8.41 -5.37
C GLU A 345 -9.84 -9.88 -5.65
N ALA A 346 -9.28 -10.19 -6.83
CA ALA A 346 -8.89 -11.55 -7.19
C ALA A 346 -7.84 -12.12 -6.23
N CYS A 347 -6.86 -11.31 -5.84
CA CYS A 347 -5.87 -11.71 -4.84
C CYS A 347 -6.51 -11.94 -3.46
N VAL A 348 -7.33 -11.00 -2.99
CA VAL A 348 -7.99 -11.10 -1.68
C VAL A 348 -8.84 -12.36 -1.62
N LEU A 349 -9.58 -12.69 -2.67
CA LEU A 349 -10.33 -13.94 -2.76
C LEU A 349 -9.43 -15.17 -2.64
N ALA A 350 -8.29 -15.20 -3.35
CA ALA A 350 -7.34 -16.30 -3.28
C ALA A 350 -6.74 -16.46 -1.87
N LEU A 351 -6.42 -15.36 -1.19
CA LEU A 351 -5.94 -15.38 0.19
C LEU A 351 -7.02 -15.90 1.15
N LEU A 352 -8.27 -15.46 1.00
CA LEU A 352 -9.38 -15.94 1.84
C LEU A 352 -9.63 -17.44 1.67
N GLN A 353 -9.58 -17.95 0.44
CA GLN A 353 -9.74 -19.39 0.18
C GLN A 353 -8.64 -20.22 0.86
N ARG A 354 -7.41 -19.71 0.92
CA ARG A 354 -6.28 -20.38 1.58
C ARG A 354 -6.41 -20.36 3.10
N GLU A 355 -6.72 -19.20 3.67
CA GLU A 355 -6.74 -19.01 5.12
C GLU A 355 -8.04 -19.53 5.78
N MET A 356 -9.16 -19.50 5.07
CA MET A 356 -10.49 -19.82 5.61
C MET A 356 -11.40 -20.54 4.59
N PRO A 357 -11.12 -21.79 4.22
CA PRO A 357 -11.87 -22.54 3.21
C PRO A 357 -13.36 -22.78 3.58
N GLU A 358 -13.73 -22.71 4.86
CA GLU A 358 -15.11 -22.96 5.34
C GLU A 358 -15.92 -21.69 5.67
N ARG A 359 -15.30 -20.50 5.66
CA ARG A 359 -15.98 -19.22 5.97
C ARG A 359 -16.14 -18.38 4.72
N SER A 360 -17.03 -18.80 3.82
CA SER A 360 -17.45 -17.96 2.69
C SER A 360 -18.82 -17.33 2.92
N ALA A 361 -18.80 -16.06 3.34
CA ALA A 361 -19.94 -15.16 3.25
C ALA A 361 -19.49 -13.85 2.60
N HIS A 362 -20.44 -12.99 2.25
CA HIS A 362 -20.18 -11.65 1.72
C HIS A 362 -19.19 -10.91 2.62
N LYS A 363 -18.08 -10.42 2.05
CA LYS A 363 -17.03 -9.70 2.77
C LYS A 363 -16.88 -8.29 2.24
N LYS A 364 -16.66 -7.34 3.14
CA LYS A 364 -16.42 -5.95 2.79
C LYS A 364 -14.92 -5.65 2.77
N VAL A 365 -14.43 -5.19 1.63
CA VAL A 365 -13.01 -4.86 1.41
C VAL A 365 -12.85 -3.36 1.29
N LEU A 366 -12.03 -2.76 2.15
CA LEU A 366 -11.61 -1.37 2.01
C LEU A 366 -10.18 -1.33 1.49
N ILE A 367 -9.98 -0.76 0.31
CA ILE A 367 -8.66 -0.48 -0.26
C ILE A 367 -8.30 0.96 0.06
N ALA A 368 -7.31 1.13 0.93
CA ALA A 368 -6.78 2.42 1.35
C ALA A 368 -5.52 2.74 0.56
N GLN A 369 -5.62 3.70 -0.37
CA GLN A 369 -4.51 4.16 -1.18
C GLN A 369 -3.75 5.29 -0.48
N THR A 370 -2.44 5.09 -0.30
CA THR A 370 -1.51 6.06 0.30
C THR A 370 -0.40 6.45 -0.70
N GLY A 371 0.52 7.34 -0.30
CA GLY A 371 1.70 7.69 -1.09
C GLY A 371 1.44 8.65 -2.27
N LYS A 372 2.21 8.53 -3.35
CA LYS A 372 2.18 9.50 -4.47
C LYS A 372 0.87 9.45 -5.24
N ALA A 373 0.30 8.28 -5.50
CA ALA A 373 -1.01 8.16 -6.17
C ALA A 373 -2.11 8.93 -5.41
N ARG A 374 -2.11 8.86 -4.08
CA ARG A 374 -2.94 9.72 -3.21
C ARG A 374 -2.63 11.20 -3.41
N GLU A 375 -1.36 11.61 -3.34
CA GLU A 375 -1.01 13.04 -3.50
C GLU A 375 -1.56 13.61 -4.81
N LEU A 376 -1.40 12.88 -5.92
CA LEU A 376 -1.93 13.28 -7.21
C LEU A 376 -3.47 13.28 -7.25
N ALA A 377 -4.12 12.34 -6.57
CA ALA A 377 -5.59 12.31 -6.48
C ALA A 377 -6.16 13.53 -5.78
N MET A 378 -5.43 14.06 -4.79
CA MET A 378 -5.84 15.17 -3.94
C MET A 378 -5.38 16.53 -4.48
N ARG A 379 -4.45 16.59 -5.45
CA ARG A 379 -4.07 17.83 -6.16
C ARG A 379 -5.27 18.38 -6.92
N GLY A 380 -5.99 19.33 -6.32
CA GLY A 380 -7.18 19.97 -6.89
C GLY A 380 -8.38 20.00 -5.94
N CYS A 381 -8.40 19.12 -4.93
CA CYS A 381 -9.26 19.26 -3.76
C CYS A 381 -8.60 20.31 -2.86
N LYS A 382 -8.99 21.58 -3.00
CA LYS A 382 -8.64 22.59 -1.99
C LYS A 382 -9.18 22.09 -0.64
N ILE A 383 -8.31 22.07 0.36
CA ILE A 383 -8.69 21.98 1.78
C ILE A 383 -9.59 23.17 2.11
#